data_AF-A0A0S8C8H8-F1
#
_entry.id   AF-A0A0S8C8H8-F1
#
_cell.length_a   1.000
_cell.length_b   1.000
_cell.length_c   1.000
_cell.angle_alpha   90.00
_cell.angle_beta   90.00
_cell.angle_gamma   90.00
#
_symmetry.space_group_name_H-M   'P 1'
#
loop_
_entity.id
_entity.type
_entity.pdbx_description
1 polymer ?
#
loop_
_entity_poly.entity_id
_entity_poly.type
_entity_poly.pdbx_seq_one_letter_code
_entity_poly.pdbx_strand_id
1 'polypeptide(L)' 'MKTQMMHVAKDPGRVLVGPKKLGSCYARIVADKDGSGRIETFDPVSGTWSLAPESVTFSEVWSAPSAGIVF' A
#
# COMPACT_ATOMS: atom_id res chain seq x y z
N MET A 1 -19.24 26.66 16.65
CA MET A 1 -18.47 25.41 16.80
C MET A 1 -17.64 25.21 15.55
N LYS A 2 -16.31 25.13 15.64
CA LYS A 2 -15.45 24.77 14.51
C LYS A 2 -15.08 23.30 14.66
N THR A 3 -15.61 22.43 13.81
CA THR A 3 -15.22 21.02 13.75
C THR A 3 -13.82 20.98 13.15
N GLN A 4 -12.81 20.90 13.99
CA GLN A 4 -11.44 20.65 13.56
C GLN A 4 -11.35 19.15 13.29
N MET A 5 -11.47 18.75 12.02
CA MET A 5 -11.10 17.40 11.60
C MET A 5 -9.63 17.24 11.93
N MET A 6 -9.32 16.47 12.97
CA MET A 6 -7.94 16.09 13.26
C MET A 6 -7.42 15.34 12.05
N HIS A 7 -6.43 15.90 11.38
CA HIS A 7 -5.72 15.22 10.31
C HIS A 7 -4.95 14.07 10.97
N VAL A 8 -5.57 12.90 11.07
CA VAL A 8 -4.90 11.70 11.56
C VAL A 8 -3.82 11.37 10.54
N ALA A 9 -2.57 11.58 10.91
CA ALA A 9 -1.45 11.16 10.10
C ALA A 9 -1.55 9.64 9.90
N LYS A 10 -1.81 9.22 8.67
CA LYS A 10 -1.89 7.80 8.27
C LYS A 10 -0.48 7.21 8.16
N ASP A 11 0.19 7.11 9.30
CA ASP A 11 1.49 6.48 9.36
C ASP A 11 1.36 4.99 9.00
N PRO A 12 2.21 4.45 8.11
CA PRO A 12 2.26 3.01 7.89
C PRO A 12 2.59 2.30 9.21
N GLY A 13 1.80 1.30 9.55
CA GLY A 13 2.06 0.42 10.68
C GLY A 13 2.82 -0.83 10.24
N ARG A 14 2.12 -1.77 9.59
CA ARG A 14 2.65 -3.10 9.23
C ARG A 14 2.27 -3.50 7.81
N VAL A 15 3.18 -4.11 7.08
CA VAL A 15 2.87 -4.78 5.80
C VAL A 15 2.12 -6.08 6.09
N LEU A 16 0.86 -6.16 5.65
CA LEU A 16 0.01 -7.35 5.79
C LEU A 16 0.22 -8.33 4.64
N VAL A 17 0.41 -7.80 3.42
CA VAL A 17 0.73 -8.56 2.23
C VAL A 17 1.96 -7.95 1.61
N GLY A 18 3.03 -8.74 1.52
CA GLY A 18 4.31 -8.32 0.93
C GLY A 18 4.17 -7.94 -0.54
N PRO A 19 5.20 -7.35 -1.16
CA PRO A 19 5.13 -6.90 -2.55
C PRO A 19 4.60 -7.99 -3.50
N LYS A 20 3.58 -7.64 -4.27
CA LYS A 20 2.92 -8.47 -5.26
C LYS A 20 3.12 -7.83 -6.62
N LYS A 21 3.42 -8.63 -7.65
CA LYS A 21 3.64 -8.10 -9.00
C LYS A 21 2.30 -7.89 -9.70
N LEU A 22 2.00 -6.65 -10.07
CA LEU A 22 0.80 -6.27 -10.82
C LEU A 22 1.22 -5.66 -12.16
N GLY A 23 1.18 -6.45 -13.23
CA GLY A 23 1.62 -5.99 -14.55
C GLY A 23 3.03 -5.37 -14.51
N SER A 24 3.11 -4.05 -14.67
CA SER A 24 4.35 -3.27 -14.66
C SER A 24 4.77 -2.73 -13.28
N CYS A 25 3.93 -2.83 -12.24
CA CYS A 25 4.24 -2.30 -10.91
C CYS A 25 4.29 -3.38 -9.82
N TYR A 26 4.74 -2.98 -8.64
CA TYR A 26 4.60 -3.77 -7.42
C TYR A 26 3.63 -3.08 -6.48
N ALA A 27 2.76 -3.85 -5.85
CA ALA A 27 1.81 -3.36 -4.86
C ALA A 27 1.88 -4.16 -3.57
N ARG A 28 1.51 -3.55 -2.45
CA ARG A 28 1.44 -4.20 -1.13
C ARG A 28 0.23 -3.71 -0.35
N ILE A 29 -0.22 -4.49 0.63
CA ILE A 29 -1.27 -4.08 1.57
C ILE A 29 -0.61 -3.73 2.90
N VAL A 30 -0.94 -2.55 3.42
CA VAL A 30 -0.40 -2.01 4.67
C VAL A 30 -1.55 -1.74 5.64
N ALA A 31 -1.38 -2.15 6.89
CA ALA A 31 -2.18 -1.69 8.01
C ALA A 31 -1.56 -0.41 8.56
N ASP A 32 -2.40 0.60 8.76
CA ASP A 32 -2.04 1.88 9.37
C ASP A 32 -2.07 1.76 10.89
N LYS A 33 -1.37 2.66 11.58
CA LYS A 33 -1.32 2.62 13.06
C LYS A 33 -2.68 2.84 13.73
N ASP A 34 -3.61 3.48 13.03
CA ASP A 34 -4.99 3.70 13.50
C ASP A 34 -5.90 2.47 13.30
N GLY A 35 -5.37 1.37 12.76
CA GLY A 35 -6.11 0.14 12.49
C GLY A 35 -6.82 0.12 11.14
N SER A 36 -6.78 1.21 10.37
CA SER A 36 -7.21 1.21 8.97
C SER A 36 -6.17 0.54 8.07
N GLY A 37 -6.44 0.47 6.77
CA GLY A 37 -5.51 -0.11 5.81
C GLY A 37 -5.54 0.57 4.46
N ARG A 38 -4.46 0.40 3.70
CA ARG A 38 -4.29 0.97 2.37
C ARG A 38 -3.49 0.04 1.48
N ILE A 39 -3.59 0.32 0.18
CA ILE A 39 -2.75 -0.30 -0.84
C ILE A 39 -1.67 0.72 -1.22
N GLU A 40 -0.44 0.26 -1.36
CA GLU A 40 0.66 1.08 -1.83
C GLU A 40 1.27 0.48 -3.08
N THR A 41 1.71 1.34 -4.00
CA THR A 41 2.51 0.97 -5.17
C THR A 41 3.95 1.45 -5.01
N PHE A 42 4.89 0.67 -5.54
CA PHE A 42 6.31 1.01 -5.56
C PHE A 42 6.68 1.77 -6.82
N ASP A 43 7.32 2.93 -6.66
CA ASP A 43 8.01 3.62 -7.74
C ASP A 43 9.50 3.21 -7.75
N PRO A 44 9.98 2.50 -8.79
CA PRO A 44 11.38 2.07 -8.87
C PRO A 44 12.35 3.22 -9.15
N VAL A 45 11.88 4.37 -9.67
CA VAL A 45 12.75 5.52 -9.97
C VAL A 45 13.18 6.21 -8.68
N SER A 46 12.22 6.49 -7.80
CA SER A 46 12.51 7.09 -6.48
C SER A 46 12.84 6.07 -5.39
N GLY A 47 12.53 4.78 -5.61
CA GLY A 47 12.69 3.75 -4.60
C GLY A 47 11.71 3.87 -3.43
N THR A 48 10.55 4.48 -3.65
CA THR A 48 9.57 4.79 -2.59
C THR A 48 8.23 4.09 -2.79
N TRP A 49 7.51 3.92 -1.68
CA TRP A 49 6.13 3.43 -1.67
C TRP A 49 5.18 4.61 -1.49
N SER A 50 4.10 4.63 -2.25
CA SER A 50 3.07 5.67 -2.21
C SER A 50 1.68 5.06 -2.31
N LEU A 51 0.63 5.81 -1.93
CA LEU A 51 -0.75 5.37 -2.06
C LEU A 51 -1.03 4.91 -3.50
N ALA A 52 -1.61 3.72 -3.65
CA ALA A 52 -1.96 3.19 -4.95
C ALA A 52 -3.11 3.99 -5.59
N PRO A 53 -3.19 4.05 -6.94
CA PRO A 53 -4.37 4.53 -7.63
C PRO A 53 -5.63 3.75 -7.23
N GLU A 54 -6.80 4.41 -7.22
CA GLU A 54 -8.07 3.78 -6.84
C GLU A 54 -8.48 2.60 -7.73
N SER A 55 -7.88 2.47 -8.93
CA SER A 55 -8.09 1.33 -9.82
C SER A 55 -7.47 0.03 -9.31
N VAL A 56 -6.54 0.07 -8.34
CA VAL A 56 -5.93 -1.12 -7.76
C VAL A 56 -6.78 -1.62 -6.59
N THR A 57 -7.29 -2.84 -6.70
CA THR A 57 -8.17 -3.42 -5.69
C THR A 57 -7.44 -4.37 -4.75
N PHE A 58 -8.00 -4.57 -3.55
CA PHE A 58 -7.50 -5.56 -2.59
C PHE A 58 -7.44 -6.97 -3.18
N SER A 59 -8.45 -7.36 -3.96
CA SER A 59 -8.53 -8.71 -4.55
C SER A 59 -7.40 -8.97 -5.54
N GLU A 60 -7.05 -7.97 -6.36
CA GLU A 60 -5.95 -8.08 -7.31
C GLU A 60 -4.61 -8.24 -6.59
N VAL A 61 -4.34 -7.40 -5.58
CA VAL A 61 -3.09 -7.49 -4.80
C VAL A 61 -3.03 -8.84 -4.09
N TRP A 62 -4.10 -9.25 -3.41
CA TRP A 62 -4.13 -10.50 -2.65
C TRP A 62 -3.86 -11.73 -3.53
N SER A 63 -4.46 -11.76 -4.74
CA SER A 63 -4.41 -12.91 -5.65
C SER A 63 -3.18 -12.93 -6.55
N ALA A 64 -2.46 -11.82 -6.66
CA ALA A 64 -1.29 -11.72 -7.51
C ALA A 64 -0.14 -12.65 -7.06
N PRO A 65 0.85 -12.95 -7.93
CA PRO A 65 2.06 -13.63 -7.49
C PRO A 65 2.87 -12.74 -6.55
N SER A 66 3.46 -13.35 -5.52
CA SER A 66 4.45 -12.66 -4.69
C SER A 66 5.64 -12.26 -5.57
N ALA A 67 6.16 -11.05 -5.37
CA ALA A 67 7.42 -10.65 -5.99
C ALA A 67 8.49 -11.59 -5.43
N GLY A 68 8.92 -12.57 -6.24
CA GLY A 68 9.98 -13.49 -5.85
C GLY A 68 11.20 -12.69 -5.42
N ILE A 69 11.69 -12.96 -4.21
CA ILE A 69 12.89 -12.31 -3.74
C ILE A 69 14.05 -12.88 -4.54
N VAL A 70 14.63 -12.09 -5.43
CA VAL A 70 15.99 -12.33 -5.91
C VAL A 70 16.87 -11.40 -5.08
N PHE A 71 17.42 -11.96 -3.99
CA PHE A 71 18.56 -11.34 -3.29
C PHE A 71 19.83 -11.60 -4.11
#